data_AF-R7NIA8-F1
#
_entry.id   AF-R7NIA8-F1
#
_cell.length_a   1.000
_cell.length_b   1.000
_cell.length_c   1.000
_cell.angle_alpha   90.00
_cell.angle_beta   90.00
_cell.angle_gamma   90.00
#
_symmetry.space_group_name_H-M   'P 1'
#
loop_
_entity.id
_entity.type
_entity.pdbx_description
1 polymer ?
#
loop_
_entity_poly.entity_id
_entity_poly.type
_entity_poly.pdbx_seq_one_letter_code
_entity_poly.pdbx_strand_id
1 'polypeptide(L)' 'MKVVIVCGSLRFYKEMMEVAEKTELEGNRLLVLYIRRSFNT' A
#
# COMPACT_ATOMS: atom_id res chain seq x y z
N MET A 1 18.74 0.71 -1.76
CA MET A 1 17.69 0.83 -0.73
C MET A 1 16.88 2.08 -0.96
N LYS A 2 15.63 1.93 -1.38
CA LYS A 2 14.66 3.03 -1.48
C LYS A 2 13.53 2.79 -0.48
N VAL A 3 12.89 3.87 -0.05
CA VAL A 3 11.66 3.81 0.75
C VAL A 3 10.49 4.04 -0.20
N VAL A 4 9.57 3.08 -0.28
CA VAL A 4 8.40 3.14 -1.14
C VAL A 4 7.15 3.21 -0.27
N ILE A 5 6.28 4.17 -0.55
CA ILE A 5 5.02 4.34 0.17
C ILE A 5 3.88 4.00 -0.80
N VAL A 6 3.11 2.97 -0.47
CA VAL A 6 1.92 2.55 -1.22
C VAL A 6 0.70 3.08 -0.48
N CYS A 7 -0.08 3.94 -1.12
CA CYS A 7 -1.26 4.56 -0.52
C CYS A 7 -2.50 4.32 -1.38
N GLY A 8 -3.62 3.96 -0.76
CA GLY A 8 -4.86 3.78 -1.50
C GLY A 8 -6.06 3.41 -0.62
N SER A 9 -7.21 3.23 -1.25
CA SER A 9 -8.45 2.88 -0.54
C SER A 9 -8.46 1.40 -0.16
N LEU A 10 -9.11 1.07 0.97
CA LEU A 10 -9.24 -0.33 1.43
C LEU A 10 -9.87 -1.28 0.39
N ARG A 11 -10.65 -0.74 -0.56
CA ARG A 11 -11.23 -1.51 -1.69
C ARG A 11 -10.17 -2.17 -2.56
N PHE A 12 -8.97 -1.59 -2.65
CA PHE A 12 -7.85 -2.10 -3.46
C PHE A 12 -6.79 -2.79 -2.60
N TYR A 13 -7.14 -3.24 -1.39
CA TYR A 13 -6.21 -3.85 -0.45
C TYR A 13 -5.39 -4.97 -1.10
N LYS A 14 -6.06 -5.86 -1.85
CA LYS A 14 -5.42 -7.03 -2.46
C LYS A 14 -4.39 -6.64 -3.52
N GLU A 15 -4.73 -5.71 -4.40
CA GLU A 15 -3.81 -5.20 -5.43
C GLU A 15 -2.64 -4.44 -4.82
N MET A 16 -2.91 -3.59 -3.82
CA MET A 16 -1.85 -2.86 -3.10
C MET A 16 -0.88 -3.78 -2.38
N MET A 17 -1.39 -4.88 -1.80
CA MET A 17 -0.56 -5.86 -1.11
C MET A 17 0.30 -6.67 -2.09
N GLU A 18 -0.20 -6.99 -3.28
CA GLU A 18 0.58 -7.67 -4.32
C GLU A 18 1.73 -6.78 -4.84
N VAL A 19 1.47 -5.49 -5.01
CA VAL A 19 2.51 -4.51 -5.40
C VAL A 19 3.53 -4.34 -4.28
N ALA A 20 3.07 -4.23 -3.03
CA ALA A 20 3.96 -4.14 -1.88
C ALA A 20 4.86 -5.38 -1.78
N GLU A 21 4.32 -6.58 -1.90
CA GLU A 21 5.13 -7.82 -1.81
C GLU A 21 6.23 -7.86 -2.89
N LYS A 22 5.89 -7.52 -4.15
CA LYS A 22 6.87 -7.42 -5.24
C LYS A 22 7.97 -6.42 -4.94
N THR A 23 7.60 -5.23 -4.44
CA THR A 23 8.54 -4.16 -4.12
C THR A 23 9.41 -4.50 -2.89
N GLU A 24 8.92 -5.29 -1.93
CA GLU A 24 9.68 -5.72 -0.76
C GLU A 24 10.77 -6.72 -1.15
N LEU A 25 10.44 -7.66 -2.04
CA LEU A 25 11.38 -8.66 -2.58
C LEU A 25 12.53 -8.04 -3.36
N GLU A 26 12.36 -6.83 -3.93
CA GLU A 26 13.44 -6.06 -4.55
C GLU A 26 14.42 -5.44 -3.53
N GLY A 27 14.25 -5.70 -2.24
CA GLY A 27 15.09 -5.15 -1.17
C GLY A 27 14.79 -3.69 -0.83
N ASN A 28 13.59 -3.21 -1.17
CA ASN A 28 13.10 -1.89 -0.76
C ASN A 28 12.34 -1.97 0.56
N ARG A 29 12.36 -0.89 1.33
CA ARG A 29 11.52 -0.75 2.52
C ARG A 29 10.17 -0.18 2.14
N LEU A 30 9.09 -0.80 2.61
CA LEU A 30 7.72 -0.41 2.30
C LEU A 30 6.95 0.14 3.48
N LEU A 31 6.06 1.07 3.15
CA LEU A 31 5.01 1.56 4.04
C LEU A 31 3.69 1.54 3.28
N VAL A 32 2.69 0.81 3.81
CA VAL A 32 1.35 0.76 3.20
C VAL A 32 0.38 1.60 4.03
N LEU A 33 -0.26 2.57 3.38
CA LEU A 33 -1.22 3.49 3.98
C LEU A 33 -2.62 3.22 3.42
N TYR A 34 -3.53 2.83 4.31
CA TYR A 34 -4.91 2.59 3.96
C TYR A 34 -5.76 3.81 4.24
N ILE A 35 -6.37 4.36 3.20
CA ILE A 35 -7.37 5.40 3.32
C ILE A 35 -8.72 4.73 3.47
N ARG A 36 -9.30 4.83 4.67
CA ARG A 36 -10.72 4.53 4.90
C ARG A 36 -11.47 5.86 4.87
N ARG A 37 -12.09 6.19 3.73
CA ARG A 37 -13.09 7.27 3.71
C ARG A 37 -14.26 6.84 4.56
N SER A 38 -14.34 7.36 5.79
CA SER A 38 -15.60 7.42 6.50
C SER A 38 -16.45 8.46 5.76
N PHE A 39 -17.28 8.02 4.82
CA PHE A 39 -18.38 8.87 4.34
C PHE A 39 -19.34 9.01 5.52
N ASN A 40 -19.13 10.03 6.34
CA ASN A 40 -20.16 10.51 7.24
C ASN A 40 -20.99 11.49 6.40
N THR A 41 -22.03 10.99 5.75
CA THR A 41 -23.05 11.79 5.06
C THR A 41 -24.39 11.13 5.32
#